data_AF-A0A0M9ZZL2-F1
#
_entry.id   AF-A0A0M9ZZL2-F1
#
_cell.length_a   1.000
_cell.length_b   1.000
_cell.length_c   1.000
_cell.angle_alpha   90.00
_cell.angle_beta   90.00
_cell.angle_gamma   90.00
#
_symmetry.space_group_name_H-M   'P 1'
#
loop_
_entity.id
_entity.type
_entity.pdbx_description
1 polymer ?
#
loop_
_entity_poly.entity_id
_entity_poly.type
_entity_poly.pdbx_seq_one_letter_code
_entity_poly.pdbx_strand_id
1 'polypeptide(L)'
;MTPADTLLLAETIREAINTGYTLPLDWTAVKSRVSQAGLTGEALMESLDAIARADYVNVQLRANDHVSHYELTRFGYTIGITAVVPDIDEVHKRIIAALINDPPKDRSALADLATQAATDELIVDQLLRNLEDQGLVGTSRTFGGVKVHDISPTLHRLIN
;
A
#
# COMPACT_ATOMS: atom_id res chain seq x y z
N MET A 1 -9.90 16.45 0.99
CA MET A 1 -9.30 15.94 2.23
C MET A 1 -8.86 17.12 3.07
N THR A 2 -9.23 17.09 4.34
CA THR A 2 -8.73 17.99 5.38
C THR A 2 -7.31 17.57 5.80
N PRO A 3 -6.56 18.41 6.55
CA PRO A 3 -5.30 17.99 7.16
C PRO A 3 -5.45 16.78 8.09
N ALA A 4 -6.61 16.63 8.75
CA ALA A 4 -6.91 15.50 9.64
C ALA A 4 -7.10 14.21 8.85
N ASP A 5 -7.85 14.25 7.74
CA ASP A 5 -8.01 13.11 6.82
C ASP A 5 -6.66 12.63 6.29
N THR A 6 -5.81 13.58 5.86
CA THR A 6 -4.48 13.31 5.33
C THR A 6 -3.58 12.67 6.38
N LEU A 7 -3.61 13.18 7.62
CA LEU A 7 -2.84 12.60 8.72
C LEU A 7 -3.29 11.17 9.02
N LEU A 8 -4.60 10.93 9.10
CA LEU A 8 -5.15 9.60 9.38
C LEU A 8 -4.77 8.60 8.27
N LEU A 9 -4.90 9.01 7.01
CA LEU A 9 -4.54 8.17 5.87
C LEU A 9 -3.02 7.88 5.87
N ALA A 10 -2.18 8.88 6.14
CA ALA A 10 -0.73 8.69 6.23
C ALA A 10 -0.34 7.70 7.33
N GLU A 11 -0.93 7.80 8.53
CA GLU A 11 -0.67 6.86 9.63
C GLU A 11 -1.19 5.44 9.34
N THR A 12 -2.26 5.33 8.56
CA THR A 12 -2.79 4.04 8.08
C THR A 12 -1.84 3.40 7.07
N ILE A 13 -1.29 4.18 6.14
CA ILE A 13 -0.30 3.70 5.16
C ILE A 13 1.01 3.31 5.85
N ARG A 14 1.47 4.09 6.83
CA ARG A 14 2.63 3.72 7.66
C ARG A 14 2.41 2.39 8.38
N GLU A 15 1.22 2.14 8.90
CA GLU A 15 0.88 0.84 9.51
C GLU A 15 0.95 -0.28 8.47
N ALA A 16 0.39 -0.07 7.28
CA ALA A 16 0.41 -1.07 6.23
C ALA A 16 1.85 -1.41 5.80
N ILE A 17 2.70 -0.40 5.59
CA ILE A 17 4.12 -0.61 5.24
C ILE A 17 4.84 -1.35 6.37
N ASN A 18 4.68 -0.92 7.63
CA ASN A 18 5.33 -1.53 8.78
C ASN A 18 4.92 -3.00 8.98
N THR A 19 3.69 -3.34 8.66
CA THR A 19 3.16 -4.71 8.81
C THR A 19 3.35 -5.57 7.56
N GLY A 20 3.58 -4.96 6.40
CA GLY A 20 3.75 -5.64 5.12
C GLY A 20 2.43 -6.05 4.43
N TYR A 21 1.28 -5.62 4.95
CA TYR A 21 -0.05 -5.95 4.40
C TYR A 21 -1.01 -4.77 4.53
N THR A 22 -2.08 -4.75 3.71
CA THR A 22 -3.15 -3.73 3.81
C THR A 22 -4.32 -4.16 4.69
N LEU A 23 -4.32 -5.42 5.15
CA LEU A 23 -5.39 -6.04 5.94
C LEU A 23 -4.88 -7.27 6.73
N PRO A 24 -5.32 -7.46 7.99
CA PRO A 24 -6.00 -6.49 8.88
C PRO A 24 -5.00 -5.52 9.51
N LEU A 25 -5.30 -4.22 9.51
CA LEU A 25 -4.44 -3.21 10.14
C LEU A 25 -4.77 -3.02 11.61
N ASP A 26 -3.75 -2.75 12.44
CA ASP A 26 -3.93 -2.43 13.85
C ASP A 26 -4.49 -1.00 14.03
N TRP A 27 -5.83 -0.91 14.08
CA TRP A 27 -6.51 0.34 14.36
C TRP A 27 -6.08 0.99 15.68
N THR A 28 -5.74 0.21 16.71
CA THR A 28 -5.34 0.75 18.00
C THR A 28 -3.99 1.46 17.89
N ALA A 29 -3.05 0.87 17.14
CA ALA A 29 -1.77 1.49 16.85
C ALA A 29 -1.93 2.78 16.03
N VAL A 30 -2.72 2.75 14.95
CA VAL A 30 -3.02 3.93 14.12
C VAL A 30 -3.66 5.03 14.95
N LYS A 31 -4.73 4.72 15.69
CA LYS A 31 -5.45 5.65 16.59
C LYS A 31 -4.52 6.29 17.60
N SER A 32 -3.60 5.51 18.19
CA SER A 32 -2.63 6.01 19.15
C SER A 32 -1.71 7.07 18.54
N ARG A 33 -1.15 6.80 17.35
CA ARG A 33 -0.23 7.73 16.65
C ARG A 33 -0.92 9.02 16.23
N VAL A 34 -2.11 8.96 15.64
CA VAL A 34 -2.86 10.17 15.25
C VAL A 34 -3.28 11.00 16.47
N SER A 35 -3.63 10.35 17.59
CA SER A 35 -3.96 11.06 18.84
C SER A 35 -2.72 11.76 19.41
N GLN A 36 -1.55 11.12 19.38
CA GLN A 36 -0.27 11.73 19.79
C GLN A 36 0.12 12.91 18.90
N ALA A 37 -0.26 12.89 17.63
CA ALA A 37 -0.11 14.00 16.69
C ALA A 37 -1.13 15.14 16.89
N GLY A 38 -2.01 15.04 17.89
CA GLY A 38 -2.92 16.11 18.32
C GLY A 38 -4.33 16.01 17.74
N LEU A 39 -4.69 14.92 17.06
CA LEU A 39 -6.06 14.72 16.59
C LEU A 39 -6.99 14.39 17.77
N THR A 40 -8.06 15.18 17.93
CA THR A 40 -9.07 14.92 18.97
C THR A 40 -9.93 13.71 18.60
N GLY A 41 -10.59 13.10 19.59
CA GLY A 41 -11.46 11.95 19.34
C GLY A 41 -12.60 12.24 18.36
N GLU A 42 -13.20 13.43 18.42
CA GLU A 42 -14.25 13.86 17.49
C GLU A 42 -13.71 14.02 16.07
N ALA A 43 -12.62 14.78 15.90
CA ALA A 43 -11.99 14.99 14.59
C ALA A 43 -11.48 13.67 13.98
N LEU A 44 -10.99 12.74 14.80
CA LEU A 44 -10.58 11.41 14.37
C LEU A 44 -11.76 10.62 13.80
N MET A 45 -12.90 10.61 14.49
CA MET A 45 -14.07 9.86 14.03
C MET A 45 -14.71 10.48 12.78
N GLU A 46 -14.75 11.81 12.71
CA GLU A 46 -15.16 12.53 11.49
C GLU A 46 -14.22 12.20 10.32
N SER A 47 -12.91 12.25 10.54
CA SER A 47 -11.92 11.90 9.51
C SER A 47 -12.06 10.44 9.07
N LEU A 48 -12.27 9.52 10.01
CA LEU A 48 -12.48 8.10 9.72
C LEU A 48 -13.71 7.87 8.84
N ASP A 49 -14.84 8.51 9.15
CA ASP A 49 -16.04 8.45 8.29
C ASP A 49 -15.77 9.05 6.91
N ALA A 50 -15.09 10.20 6.85
CA ALA A 50 -14.76 10.86 5.58
C ALA A 50 -13.87 9.99 4.67
N ILE A 51 -12.78 9.42 5.21
CA ILE A 51 -11.87 8.58 4.41
C ILE A 51 -12.49 7.21 4.07
N ALA A 52 -13.39 6.69 4.90
CA ALA A 52 -14.14 5.48 4.59
C ALA A 52 -15.15 5.70 3.45
N ARG A 53 -15.91 6.81 3.49
CA ARG A 53 -16.85 7.18 2.41
C ARG A 53 -16.16 7.47 1.09
N ALA A 54 -14.93 7.94 1.14
CA ALA A 54 -14.09 8.16 -0.04
C ALA A 54 -13.43 6.87 -0.57
N ASP A 55 -13.73 5.71 0.03
CA ASP A 55 -13.16 4.41 -0.34
C ASP A 55 -11.63 4.34 -0.16
N TYR A 56 -11.06 5.12 0.76
CA TYR A 56 -9.64 5.01 1.09
C TYR A 56 -9.37 3.91 2.11
N VAL A 57 -10.34 3.63 2.98
CA VAL A 57 -10.27 2.55 3.97
C VAL A 57 -11.61 1.82 4.04
N ASN A 58 -11.55 0.52 4.30
CA ASN A 58 -12.73 -0.24 4.69
C ASN A 58 -12.74 -0.38 6.21
N VAL A 59 -13.82 0.08 6.84
CA VAL A 59 -13.99 0.02 8.29
C VAL A 59 -15.29 -0.70 8.64
N GLN A 60 -15.23 -1.62 9.60
CA GLN A 60 -16.43 -2.19 10.23
C GLN A 60 -16.47 -1.80 11.70
N LEU A 61 -17.57 -1.18 12.10
CA LEU A 61 -17.84 -0.76 13.46
C LEU A 61 -18.75 -1.78 14.16
N ARG A 62 -18.45 -2.06 15.43
CA ARG A 62 -19.37 -2.73 16.37
C ARG A 62 -20.04 -1.70 17.27
N ALA A 63 -21.01 -2.15 18.06
CA ALA A 63 -21.65 -1.32 19.08
C ALA A 63 -20.60 -0.59 19.95
N ASN A 64 -20.86 0.68 20.26
CA ASN A 64 -19.95 1.61 20.95
C ASN A 64 -18.74 2.10 20.11
N ASP A 65 -18.92 2.25 18.80
CA ASP A 65 -17.89 2.77 17.87
C ASP A 65 -16.55 2.02 17.92
N HIS A 66 -16.62 0.74 18.27
CA HIS A 66 -15.44 -0.11 18.31
C HIS A 66 -15.15 -0.63 16.90
N VAL A 67 -14.02 -0.20 16.32
CA VAL A 67 -13.54 -0.70 15.02
C VAL A 67 -13.10 -2.16 15.16
N SER A 68 -13.82 -3.08 14.53
CA SER A 68 -13.51 -4.51 14.52
C SER A 68 -12.80 -4.99 13.26
N HIS A 69 -12.85 -4.19 12.19
CA HIS A 69 -12.15 -4.44 10.93
C HIS A 69 -11.64 -3.10 10.41
N TYR A 70 -10.36 -3.04 10.07
CA TYR A 70 -9.73 -1.86 9.51
C TYR A 70 -8.75 -2.28 8.42
N GLU A 71 -8.97 -1.74 7.22
CA GLU A 71 -8.28 -2.14 6.01
C GLU A 71 -7.99 -0.91 5.16
N LEU A 72 -6.79 -0.86 4.61
CA LEU A 72 -6.43 0.10 3.58
C LEU A 72 -6.85 -0.44 2.21
N THR A 73 -7.65 0.32 1.48
CA THR A 73 -8.02 -0.08 0.11
C THR A 73 -6.84 0.17 -0.84
N ARG A 74 -6.85 -0.49 -2.01
CA ARG A 74 -5.89 -0.20 -3.08
C ARG A 74 -5.96 1.26 -3.53
N PHE A 75 -7.18 1.81 -3.59
CA PHE A 75 -7.38 3.21 -3.96
C PHE A 75 -6.78 4.16 -2.92
N GLY A 76 -7.05 3.94 -1.63
CA GLY A 76 -6.47 4.72 -0.53
C GLY A 76 -4.94 4.64 -0.50
N TYR A 77 -4.37 3.46 -0.75
CA TYR A 77 -2.93 3.28 -0.90
C TYR A 77 -2.38 4.17 -2.03
N THR A 78 -2.93 4.06 -3.24
CA THR A 78 -2.47 4.86 -4.40
C THR A 78 -2.55 6.36 -4.16
N ILE A 79 -3.62 6.84 -3.54
CA ILE A 79 -3.82 8.27 -3.28
C ILE A 79 -2.88 8.79 -2.19
N GLY A 80 -2.62 8.01 -1.14
CA GLY A 80 -1.87 8.50 0.02
C GLY A 80 -0.39 8.14 0.06
N ILE A 81 0.10 7.22 -0.77
CA ILE A 81 1.48 6.69 -0.63
C ILE A 81 2.56 7.75 -0.77
N THR A 82 2.36 8.76 -1.63
CA THR A 82 3.30 9.86 -1.84
C THR A 82 3.52 10.72 -0.59
N ALA A 83 2.55 10.76 0.33
CA ALA A 83 2.68 11.46 1.61
C ALA A 83 3.59 10.74 2.61
N VAL A 84 3.83 9.43 2.41
CA VAL A 84 4.65 8.58 3.28
C VAL A 84 5.99 8.25 2.61
N VAL A 85 5.98 8.05 1.29
CA VAL A 85 7.15 7.73 0.45
C VAL A 85 7.23 8.80 -0.65
N PRO A 86 7.90 9.94 -0.40
CA PRO A 86 7.91 11.07 -1.35
C PRO A 86 8.56 10.76 -2.70
N ASP A 87 9.48 9.78 -2.77
CA ASP A 87 10.17 9.35 -3.99
C ASP A 87 9.53 8.11 -4.63
N ILE A 88 8.25 7.84 -4.36
CA ILE A 88 7.56 6.61 -4.80
C ILE A 88 7.64 6.36 -6.32
N ASP A 89 7.61 7.41 -7.14
CA ASP A 89 7.74 7.25 -8.60
C ASP A 89 9.13 6.74 -9.00
N GLU A 90 10.18 7.20 -8.32
CA GLU A 90 11.54 6.70 -8.52
C GLU A 90 11.71 5.28 -7.96
N VAL A 91 11.06 4.96 -6.83
CA VAL A 91 10.97 3.59 -6.32
C VAL A 91 10.31 2.67 -7.35
N HIS A 92 9.18 3.08 -7.93
CA HIS A 92 8.48 2.32 -8.96
C HIS A 92 9.35 2.09 -10.20
N LYS A 93 10.07 3.12 -10.67
CA LYS A 93 11.03 2.97 -11.78
C LYS A 93 12.13 1.97 -11.45
N ARG A 94 12.68 1.98 -10.22
CA ARG A 94 13.68 0.99 -9.77
C ARG A 94 13.11 -0.43 -9.78
N ILE A 95 11.89 -0.64 -9.30
CA ILE A 95 11.22 -1.95 -9.33
C ILE A 95 10.99 -2.42 -10.76
N ILE A 96 10.49 -1.54 -11.65
CA ILE A 96 10.27 -1.87 -13.07
C ILE A 96 11.61 -2.20 -13.75
N ALA A 97 12.66 -1.43 -13.49
CA ALA A 97 13.99 -1.70 -14.04
C ALA A 97 14.55 -3.03 -13.53
N ALA A 98 14.39 -3.36 -12.25
CA ALA A 98 14.76 -4.65 -11.67
C ALA A 98 13.99 -5.80 -12.36
N LEU A 99 12.68 -5.64 -12.52
CA LEU A 99 11.83 -6.63 -13.16
C LEU A 99 12.24 -6.92 -14.61
N ILE A 100 12.64 -5.90 -15.36
CA ILE A 100 13.03 -6.02 -16.76
C ILE A 100 14.44 -6.61 -16.89
N ASN A 101 15.39 -6.11 -16.11
CA ASN A 101 16.82 -6.41 -16.31
C ASN A 101 17.26 -7.71 -15.62
N ASP A 102 16.66 -8.03 -14.47
CA ASP A 102 16.95 -9.25 -13.71
C ASP A 102 15.66 -9.83 -13.10
N PRO A 103 14.74 -10.36 -13.94
CA PRO A 103 13.44 -10.84 -13.48
C PRO A 103 13.59 -11.96 -12.44
N PRO A 104 12.83 -11.92 -11.33
CA PRO A 104 12.81 -13.00 -10.36
C PRO A 104 12.42 -14.33 -11.00
N LYS A 105 13.14 -15.39 -10.68
CA LYS A 105 12.96 -16.71 -11.31
C LYS A 105 12.00 -17.62 -10.54
N ASP A 106 11.88 -17.36 -9.24
CA ASP A 106 11.17 -18.20 -8.29
C ASP A 106 10.01 -17.45 -7.60
N ARG A 107 9.47 -18.02 -6.52
CA ARG A 107 8.34 -17.49 -5.77
C ARG A 107 8.73 -16.38 -4.76
N SER A 108 9.99 -15.97 -4.77
CA SER A 108 10.58 -14.92 -3.94
C SER A 108 10.48 -13.52 -4.57
N ALA A 109 9.65 -13.33 -5.60
CA ALA A 109 9.68 -12.11 -6.41
C ALA A 109 9.50 -10.82 -5.60
N LEU A 110 8.66 -10.82 -4.56
CA LEU A 110 8.49 -9.64 -3.70
C LEU A 110 9.79 -9.29 -2.97
N ALA A 111 10.38 -10.24 -2.25
CA ALA A 111 11.62 -10.05 -1.50
C ALA A 111 12.81 -9.68 -2.41
N ASP A 112 12.93 -10.34 -3.56
CA ASP A 112 14.02 -10.10 -4.52
C ASP A 112 13.93 -8.67 -5.09
N LEU A 113 12.76 -8.26 -5.58
CA LEU A 113 12.54 -6.92 -6.12
C LEU A 113 12.64 -5.85 -5.04
N ALA A 114 12.13 -6.11 -3.84
CA ALA A 114 12.22 -5.19 -2.70
C ALA A 114 13.68 -4.92 -2.33
N THR A 115 14.49 -5.98 -2.28
CA THR A 115 15.94 -5.88 -2.03
C THR A 115 16.64 -5.08 -3.13
N GLN A 116 16.37 -5.40 -4.41
CA GLN A 116 17.00 -4.72 -5.55
C GLN A 116 16.62 -3.23 -5.65
N ALA A 117 15.36 -2.89 -5.36
CA ALA A 117 14.85 -1.52 -5.42
C ALA A 117 15.06 -0.72 -4.13
N ALA A 118 15.61 -1.35 -3.07
CA ALA A 118 15.78 -0.81 -1.73
C ALA A 118 14.48 -0.24 -1.15
N THR A 119 13.44 -1.09 -1.09
CA THR A 119 12.09 -0.71 -0.66
C THR A 119 11.39 -1.86 0.05
N ASP A 120 10.17 -1.63 0.53
CA ASP A 120 9.36 -2.62 1.24
C ASP A 120 8.59 -3.55 0.28
N GLU A 121 8.42 -4.81 0.67
CA GLU A 121 7.69 -5.81 -0.13
C GLU A 121 6.25 -5.39 -0.45
N LEU A 122 5.60 -4.65 0.44
CA LEU A 122 4.24 -4.15 0.19
C LEU A 122 4.21 -3.18 -1.00
N ILE A 123 5.21 -2.31 -1.14
CA ILE A 123 5.30 -1.36 -2.25
C ILE A 123 5.45 -2.12 -3.57
N VAL A 124 6.31 -3.14 -3.59
CA VAL A 124 6.45 -4.06 -4.72
C VAL A 124 5.13 -4.76 -5.02
N ASP A 125 4.45 -5.30 -4.00
CA ASP A 125 3.20 -6.03 -4.18
C ASP A 125 2.11 -5.16 -4.82
N GLN A 126 1.94 -3.93 -4.32
CA GLN A 126 0.94 -3.00 -4.85
C GLN A 126 1.27 -2.60 -6.29
N LEU A 127 2.55 -2.35 -6.61
CA LEU A 127 2.96 -2.04 -7.98
C LEU A 127 2.72 -3.24 -8.91
N LEU A 128 3.09 -4.46 -8.52
CA LEU A 128 2.89 -5.65 -9.34
C LEU A 128 1.40 -5.90 -9.62
N ARG A 129 0.51 -5.68 -8.65
CA ARG A 129 -0.94 -5.74 -8.87
C ARG A 129 -1.41 -4.69 -9.87
N ASN A 130 -0.89 -3.47 -9.79
CA ASN A 130 -1.24 -2.41 -10.74
C ASN A 130 -0.77 -2.75 -12.16
N LEU A 131 0.44 -3.30 -12.30
CA LEU A 131 0.97 -3.74 -13.58
C LEU A 131 0.19 -4.95 -14.14
N GLU A 132 -0.25 -5.86 -13.26
CA GLU A 132 -1.08 -7.01 -13.62
C GLU A 132 -2.46 -6.60 -14.12
N ASP A 133 -3.12 -5.66 -13.45
CA ASP A 133 -4.40 -5.09 -13.90
C ASP A 133 -4.29 -4.39 -15.26
N GLN A 134 -3.11 -3.85 -15.57
CA GLN A 134 -2.80 -3.23 -16.87
C GLN A 134 -2.40 -4.25 -17.94
N GLY A 135 -2.31 -5.54 -17.61
CA GLY A 135 -1.85 -6.59 -18.51
C GLY A 135 -0.36 -6.49 -18.87
N LEU A 136 0.43 -5.81 -18.05
CA LEU A 136 1.87 -5.62 -18.26
C LEU A 136 2.71 -6.73 -17.66
N VAL A 137 2.20 -7.43 -16.65
CA VAL A 137 2.83 -8.59 -16.02
C VAL A 137 1.76 -9.62 -15.69
N GLY A 138 2.11 -10.90 -15.63
CA GLY A 138 1.32 -11.92 -14.96
C GLY A 138 1.91 -12.28 -13.61
N THR A 139 1.08 -12.46 -12.58
CA THR A 139 1.55 -12.97 -11.28
C THR A 139 0.82 -14.24 -10.86
N SER A 140 1.58 -15.17 -10.29
CA SER A 140 1.07 -16.40 -9.68
C SER A 140 1.30 -16.34 -8.18
N ARG A 141 0.21 -16.19 -7.41
CA ARG A 141 0.24 -16.02 -5.96
C ARG A 141 -0.15 -17.33 -5.27
N THR A 142 0.74 -17.84 -4.43
CA THR A 142 0.50 -19.07 -3.65
C THR A 142 0.93 -18.87 -2.20
N PHE A 143 0.61 -19.82 -1.33
CA PHE A 143 1.05 -19.79 0.07
C PHE A 143 2.59 -19.74 0.23
N GLY A 144 3.35 -20.10 -0.81
CA GLY A 144 4.81 -20.03 -0.84
C GLY A 144 5.40 -18.78 -1.49
N GLY A 145 4.59 -17.73 -1.72
CA GLY A 145 5.04 -16.45 -2.28
C GLY A 145 4.46 -16.12 -3.65
N VAL A 146 5.08 -15.14 -4.31
CA VAL A 146 4.65 -14.58 -5.59
C VAL A 146 5.69 -14.91 -6.65
N LYS A 147 5.25 -15.51 -7.76
CA LYS A 147 6.05 -15.67 -8.98
C LYS A 147 5.55 -14.70 -10.03
N VAL A 148 6.48 -14.00 -10.69
CA VAL A 148 6.16 -13.15 -11.85
C VAL A 148 6.40 -13.93 -13.14
N HIS A 149 5.53 -13.74 -14.12
CA HIS A 149 5.60 -14.30 -15.47
C HIS A 149 5.01 -13.30 -16.47
N ASP A 150 5.05 -13.64 -17.77
CA ASP A 150 4.42 -12.86 -18.84
C ASP A 150 4.72 -11.35 -18.81
N ILE A 151 5.99 -11.00 -18.61
CA ILE A 151 6.45 -9.61 -18.57
C ILE A 151 6.34 -9.00 -19.98
N SER A 152 5.48 -8.01 -20.13
CA SER A 152 5.24 -7.35 -21.40
C SER A 152 6.45 -6.51 -21.83
N PRO A 153 6.90 -6.59 -23.10
CA PRO A 153 7.94 -5.71 -23.64
C PRO A 153 7.60 -4.21 -23.55
N THR A 154 6.32 -3.85 -23.39
CA THR A 154 5.90 -2.45 -23.25
C THR A 154 6.36 -1.80 -21.95
N LEU A 155 6.74 -2.59 -20.93
CA LEU A 155 7.30 -2.09 -19.67
C LEU A 155 8.57 -1.25 -19.88
N HIS A 156 9.39 -1.58 -20.89
CA HIS A 156 10.57 -0.78 -21.26
C HIS A 156 10.24 0.68 -21.61
N ARG A 157 9.00 0.99 -22.00
CA ARG A 157 8.58 2.35 -22.32
C ARG A 157 8.25 3.18 -21.09
N LEU A 158 8.08 2.56 -19.92
CA LEU A 158 7.76 3.25 -18.66
C LEU A 158 9.00 3.75 -17.90
N ILE A 159 10.19 3.31 -18.31
CA ILE A 159 11.48 3.70 -17.70
C ILE A 159 12.25 4.76 -18.50
N ASN A 160 11.73 5.18 -19.68
CA ASN A 160 12.29 6.23 -20.54
C ASN A 160 11.50 7.53 -20.38
#